data_AF-A0A6C0E992-F1
#
_entry.id   AF-A0A6C0E992-F1
#
_cell.length_a   1.000
_cell.length_b   1.000
_cell.length_c   1.000
_cell.angle_alpha   90.00
_cell.angle_beta   90.00
_cell.angle_gamma   90.00
#
_symmetry.space_group_name_H-M   'P 1'
#
loop_
_entity.id
_entity.type
_entity.pdbx_description
1 polymer ?
#
loop_
_entity_poly.entity_id
_entity_poly.type
_entity_poly.pdbx_seq_one_letter_code
_entity_poly.pdbx_strand_id
1 'polypeptide(L)'
;MSTTRKNRGSPTKGWVGPNRRERTRMLSRCGKKCFLGPNKSFPICSRNTCKRNPKGVYSAYVRARQYSKKGRLYNTISRKANNMLVRMKIKR
;
A
#
# COMPACT_ATOMS: atom_id res chain seq x y z
N MET A 1 18.48 13.89 -27.87
CA MET A 1 17.12 13.32 -27.70
C MET A 1 16.60 13.64 -26.30
N SER A 2 15.85 14.73 -26.14
CA SER A 2 15.20 15.04 -24.86
C SER A 2 14.08 14.03 -24.62
N THR A 3 14.28 13.09 -23.69
CA THR A 3 13.22 12.21 -23.21
C THR A 3 12.19 13.08 -22.52
N THR A 4 11.09 13.39 -23.20
CA THR A 4 9.90 13.99 -22.59
C THR A 4 9.48 13.06 -21.45
N ARG A 5 9.80 13.44 -20.20
CA ARG A 5 9.28 12.78 -19.00
C ARG A 5 7.76 12.96 -19.04
N LYS A 6 7.05 11.98 -19.61
CA LYS A 6 5.60 11.87 -19.47
C LYS A 6 5.29 12.15 -18.00
N ASN A 7 4.45 13.15 -17.73
CA ASN A 7 3.85 13.46 -16.44
C ASN A 7 3.07 12.22 -15.92
N ARG A 8 3.78 11.17 -15.51
CA ARG A 8 3.24 9.99 -14.89
C ARG A 8 2.97 10.38 -13.45
N GLY A 9 1.84 11.04 -13.21
CA GLY A 9 1.35 11.23 -11.85
C GLY A 9 1.47 9.91 -11.10
N SER A 10 2.03 9.94 -9.88
CA SER A 10 2.23 8.72 -9.10
C SER A 10 0.96 7.87 -9.14
N PRO A 11 1.02 6.54 -9.30
CA PRO A 11 -0.17 5.68 -9.19
C PRO A 11 -0.90 5.83 -7.85
N THR A 12 -0.25 6.46 -6.87
CA THR A 12 -0.80 6.83 -5.56
C THR A 12 -1.26 8.28 -5.46
N LYS A 13 -1.21 9.09 -6.53
CA LYS A 13 -1.62 10.50 -6.54
C LYS A 13 -3.10 10.60 -6.13
N GLY A 14 -3.37 11.47 -5.14
CA GLY A 14 -4.69 11.63 -4.53
C GLY A 14 -5.09 10.54 -3.53
N TRP A 15 -4.22 9.57 -3.23
CA TRP A 15 -4.49 8.64 -2.13
C TRP A 15 -4.13 9.29 -0.79
N VAL A 16 -5.17 9.59 -0.02
CA VAL A 16 -5.04 10.06 1.37
C VAL A 16 -5.01 8.82 2.28
N GLY A 17 -3.80 8.39 2.63
CA GLY A 17 -3.61 7.32 3.59
C GLY A 17 -4.03 7.73 5.01
N PRO A 18 -4.37 6.79 5.90
CA PRO A 18 -4.75 7.10 7.27
C PRO A 18 -3.57 7.63 8.10
N ASN A 19 -3.84 8.60 8.96
CA ASN A 19 -2.92 9.18 9.95
C ASN A 19 -2.68 8.24 11.14
N ARG A 20 -1.70 8.53 12.01
CA ARG A 20 -1.32 7.63 13.13
C ARG A 20 -2.50 7.23 14.03
N ARG A 21 -3.35 8.20 14.42
CA ARG A 21 -4.54 7.96 15.24
C ARG A 21 -5.60 7.16 14.48
N GLU A 22 -5.83 7.51 13.22
CA GLU A 22 -6.77 6.82 12.33
C GLU A 22 -6.36 5.36 12.11
N ARG A 23 -5.07 5.10 11.92
CA ARG A 23 -4.54 3.74 11.80
C ARG A 23 -4.80 2.90 13.06
N THR A 24 -4.66 3.48 14.24
CA THR A 24 -5.01 2.78 15.50
C THR A 24 -6.50 2.44 15.54
N ARG A 25 -7.38 3.40 15.22
CA ARG A 25 -8.84 3.18 15.15
C ARG A 25 -9.21 2.14 14.10
N MET A 26 -8.59 2.19 12.92
CA MET A 26 -8.80 1.24 11.84
C MET A 26 -8.26 -0.15 12.20
N LEU A 27 -7.17 -0.25 12.96
CA LEU A 27 -6.66 -1.54 13.43
C LEU A 27 -7.64 -2.17 14.43
N SER A 28 -8.24 -1.38 15.33
CA SER A 28 -9.29 -1.86 16.24
C SER A 28 -10.56 -2.27 15.50
N ARG A 29 -11.02 -1.47 14.51
CA ARG A 29 -12.29 -1.72 13.79
C ARG A 29 -12.18 -2.78 12.68
N CYS A 30 -11.13 -2.71 11.87
CA CYS A 30 -10.97 -3.54 10.67
C CYS A 30 -9.97 -4.70 10.87
N GLY A 31 -9.17 -4.65 11.95
CA GLY A 31 -8.12 -5.62 12.21
C GLY A 31 -7.00 -5.61 11.17
N LYS A 32 -6.30 -6.75 11.09
CA LYS A 32 -5.18 -6.98 10.15
C LYS A 32 -5.63 -7.06 8.68
N LYS A 33 -6.93 -6.99 8.38
CA LYS A 33 -7.44 -7.00 6.99
C LYS A 33 -6.95 -5.80 6.18
N CYS A 34 -6.76 -4.67 6.84
CA CYS A 34 -6.37 -3.39 6.23
C CYS A 34 -4.88 -3.06 6.35
N PHE A 35 -4.08 -3.95 6.94
CA PHE A 35 -2.65 -3.73 7.19
C PHE A 35 -1.86 -4.96 6.76
N LEU A 36 -0.90 -4.78 5.86
CA LEU A 36 -0.10 -5.91 5.37
C LEU A 36 1.15 -6.18 6.20
N GLY A 37 1.54 -5.27 7.12
CA GLY A 37 2.70 -5.44 7.98
C GLY A 37 2.37 -5.52 9.48
N PRO A 38 3.40 -5.54 10.34
CA PRO A 38 3.21 -5.62 11.78
C PRO A 38 2.48 -4.38 12.30
N ASN A 39 1.62 -4.60 13.29
CA ASN A 39 0.81 -3.58 13.94
C ASN A 39 -0.04 -2.80 12.92
N LYS A 40 0.25 -1.52 12.76
CA LYS A 40 -0.48 -0.57 11.91
C LYS A 40 0.31 -0.13 10.67
N SER A 41 1.26 -0.97 10.27
CA SER A 41 2.15 -0.71 9.14
C SER A 41 1.52 -1.16 7.82
N PHE A 42 1.87 -0.47 6.73
CA PHE A 42 1.37 -0.77 5.38
C PHE A 42 -0.17 -0.76 5.29
N PRO A 43 -0.81 0.40 5.51
CA PRO A 43 -2.26 0.53 5.33
C PRO A 43 -2.63 0.36 3.85
N ILE A 44 -3.61 -0.50 3.59
CA ILE A 44 -4.11 -0.78 2.22
C ILE A 44 -5.57 -0.37 2.00
N CYS A 45 -6.28 -0.01 3.07
CA CYS A 45 -7.67 0.45 2.97
C CYS A 45 -7.76 1.97 2.84
N SER A 46 -8.89 2.46 2.32
CA SER A 46 -9.20 3.90 2.34
C SER A 46 -9.41 4.39 3.77
N ARG A 47 -9.05 5.65 4.04
CA ARG A 47 -9.21 6.31 5.34
C ARG A 47 -10.63 6.10 5.90
N ASN A 48 -10.72 5.72 7.18
CA ASN A 48 -11.97 5.47 7.91
C ASN A 48 -12.88 4.38 7.31
N THR A 49 -12.39 3.55 6.39
CA THR A 49 -13.13 2.42 5.84
C THR A 49 -12.37 1.11 6.02
N CYS A 50 -13.08 -0.01 6.03
CA CYS A 50 -12.47 -1.34 5.96
C CYS A 50 -12.38 -1.88 4.52
N LYS A 51 -12.48 -0.99 3.52
CA LYS A 51 -12.48 -1.34 2.08
C LYS A 51 -11.07 -1.17 1.51
N ARG A 52 -10.56 -2.21 0.85
CA ARG A 52 -9.24 -2.20 0.21
C ARG A 52 -9.25 -1.20 -0.95
N ASN A 53 -8.21 -0.38 -1.01
CA ASN A 53 -8.03 0.59 -2.08
C ASN A 53 -6.82 0.18 -2.94
N PRO A 54 -7.00 -0.04 -4.25
CA PRO A 54 -5.92 -0.14 -5.23
C PRO A 54 -4.68 0.71 -4.99
N LYS A 55 -4.88 2.01 -4.76
CA LYS A 55 -3.80 2.99 -4.57
C LYS A 55 -3.07 2.77 -3.24
N GLY A 56 -3.80 2.35 -2.21
CA GLY A 56 -3.22 1.98 -0.91
C GLY A 56 -2.40 0.69 -0.99
N VAL A 57 -2.90 -0.32 -1.70
CA VAL A 57 -2.15 -1.56 -1.99
C VAL A 57 -0.87 -1.23 -2.78
N TYR A 58 -0.97 -0.38 -3.79
CA TYR A 58 0.19 0.06 -4.58
C TYR A 58 1.20 0.83 -3.73
N SER A 59 0.73 1.74 -2.86
CA SER A 59 1.59 2.44 -1.91
C SER A 59 2.31 1.47 -0.96
N ALA A 60 1.60 0.45 -0.47
CA ALA A 60 2.19 -0.56 0.39
C ALA A 60 3.25 -1.38 -0.35
N TYR A 61 2.99 -1.75 -1.60
CA TYR A 61 3.95 -2.43 -2.48
C TYR A 61 5.22 -1.60 -2.69
N VAL A 62 5.09 -0.33 -3.09
CA VAL A 62 6.25 0.55 -3.33
C VAL A 62 7.07 0.73 -2.05
N ARG A 63 6.41 0.99 -0.92
CA ARG A 63 7.10 1.18 0.37
C ARG A 63 7.79 -0.10 0.83
N ALA A 64 7.18 -1.26 0.59
CA ALA A 64 7.79 -2.54 0.95
C ALA A 64 8.99 -2.87 0.05
N ARG A 65 8.93 -2.51 -1.23
CA ARG A 65 10.08 -2.61 -2.16
C ARG A 65 11.23 -1.70 -1.78
N GLN A 66 10.96 -0.47 -1.33
CA GLN A 66 12.00 0.44 -0.84
C GLN A 66 12.79 -0.15 0.33
N TYR A 67 12.12 -0.93 1.20
CA TYR A 67 12.73 -1.56 2.36
C TYR A 67 13.03 -3.05 2.18
N SER A 68 12.99 -3.57 0.95
CA SER A 68 13.22 -5.00 0.66
C SER A 68 14.57 -5.50 1.20
N LYS A 69 15.60 -4.64 1.16
CA LYS A 69 16.95 -4.93 1.65
C LYS A 69 17.06 -4.94 3.18
N LYS A 70 16.09 -4.39 3.91
CA LYS A 70 16.12 -4.30 5.37
C LYS A 70 15.63 -5.58 6.07
N GLY A 71 15.06 -6.52 5.34
CA GLY A 71 14.68 -7.81 5.92
C GLY A 71 13.60 -8.56 5.15
N ARG A 72 13.51 -9.87 5.44
CA ARG A 72 12.57 -10.81 4.79
C ARG A 72 11.10 -10.39 4.95
N LEU A 73 10.75 -9.72 6.06
CA LEU A 73 9.40 -9.21 6.30
C LEU A 73 8.92 -8.29 5.16
N TYR A 74 9.74 -7.33 4.75
CA TYR A 74 9.38 -6.38 3.69
C TYR A 74 9.22 -7.07 2.33
N ASN A 75 10.03 -8.10 2.05
CA ASN A 75 9.89 -8.93 0.85
C ASN A 75 8.55 -9.67 0.83
N THR A 76 8.15 -10.27 1.96
CA THR A 76 6.85 -10.95 2.08
C THR A 76 5.69 -9.97 1.88
N ILE A 77 5.76 -8.78 2.47
CA ILE A 77 4.74 -7.73 2.32
C ILE A 77 4.65 -7.26 0.87
N SER A 78 5.79 -7.02 0.23
CA SER A 78 5.88 -6.63 -1.18
C SER A 78 5.24 -7.70 -2.07
N ARG A 79 5.56 -8.98 -1.87
CA ARG A 79 4.98 -10.09 -2.64
C ARG A 79 3.47 -10.18 -2.45
N LYS A 80 2.98 -10.05 -1.21
CA LYS A 80 1.55 -10.08 -0.89
C LYS A 80 0.80 -8.91 -1.53
N ALA A 81 1.36 -7.70 -1.46
CA ALA A 81 0.78 -6.51 -2.09
C ALA A 81 0.78 -6.65 -3.62
N ASN A 82 1.85 -7.18 -4.21
CA ASN A 82 1.93 -7.45 -5.65
C ASN A 82 0.82 -8.40 -6.12
N ASN A 83 0.64 -9.52 -5.42
CA ASN A 83 -0.40 -10.49 -5.75
C ASN A 83 -1.82 -9.88 -5.66
N MET A 84 -2.04 -8.97 -4.71
CA MET A 84 -3.31 -8.23 -4.65
C MET A 84 -3.50 -7.30 -5.85
N LEU A 85 -2.45 -6.59 -6.29
CA LEU A 85 -2.52 -5.72 -7.46
C LEU A 85 -2.78 -6.49 -8.76
N VAL A 86 -2.15 -7.66 -8.92
CA VAL A 86 -2.38 -8.56 -10.06
C VAL A 86 -3.82 -9.08 -10.04
N ARG A 87 -4.30 -9.54 -8.89
CA ARG A 87 -5.68 -10.01 -8.73
C ARG A 87 -6.72 -8.91 -8.97
N MET A 88 -6.37 -7.64 -8.71
CA MET A 88 -7.20 -6.48 -9.01
C MET A 88 -7.06 -5.99 -10.47
N LYS A 89 -6.27 -6.66 -11.32
CA LYS A 89 -5.98 -6.29 -12.72
C LYS A 89 -5.36 -4.89 -12.89
N ILE A 90 -4.63 -4.41 -11.88
CA ILE A 90 -4.02 -3.06 -11.86
C ILE A 90 -2.57 -3.10 -12.31
N LYS A 91 -1.91 -4.22 -12.04
CA LYS A 91 -0.54 -4.49 -12.43
C LYS A 91 -0.53 -5.80 -13.21
N ARG A 92 0.07 -5.79 -14.40
CA ARG A 92 0.32 -6.97 -15.22
C ARG A 92 1.65 -7.59 -14.84
#